data_AF-A0A970VH48-F1
#
_entry.id   AF-A0A970VH48-F1
#
_cell.length_a   1.000
_cell.length_b   1.000
_cell.length_c   1.000
_cell.angle_alpha   90.00
_cell.angle_beta   90.00
_cell.angle_gamma   90.00
#
_symmetry.space_group_name_H-M   'P 1'
#
loop_
_entity.id
_entity.type
_entity.pdbx_description
1 polymer ?
#
loop_
_entity_poly.entity_id
_entity_poly.type
_entity_poly.pdbx_seq_one_letter_code
_entity_poly.pdbx_strand_id
1 'polypeptide(L)'
;MKPKKSLKSYIYERDERKCRFCSKHLKYHQASLDHYLPKSQGGTNDVFNLILSCKNCNNTKKSSVPDDYEELMINLFKIGVRDRVIKASLPRFSAKEIDHMVESIDRLEAIDKYVVFQSKTHRLYIKNNSIKKIVYIGSNNSFE
;
A
#
# COMPACT_ATOMS: atom_id res chain seq x y z
N MET A 1 2.97 -29.14 -4.79
CA MET A 1 3.18 -27.67 -4.61
C MET A 1 1.88 -27.04 -4.14
N LYS A 2 1.87 -26.31 -3.01
CA LYS A 2 0.70 -25.48 -2.66
C LYS A 2 0.58 -24.34 -3.69
N PRO A 3 -0.61 -24.06 -4.24
CA PRO A 3 -0.78 -23.00 -5.23
C PRO A 3 -0.37 -21.65 -4.62
N LYS A 4 0.38 -20.86 -5.38
CA LYS A 4 0.79 -19.52 -4.98
C LYS A 4 -0.46 -18.66 -4.80
N LYS A 5 -0.68 -18.15 -3.59
CA LYS A 5 -1.86 -17.34 -3.24
C LYS A 5 -1.92 -16.12 -4.18
N SER A 6 -3.07 -15.90 -4.83
CA SER A 6 -3.26 -14.76 -5.73
C SER A 6 -3.31 -13.43 -4.96
N LEU A 7 -3.04 -12.31 -5.62
CA LEU A 7 -3.15 -10.98 -5.00
C LEU A 7 -4.57 -10.72 -4.48
N LYS A 8 -5.60 -11.14 -5.23
CA LYS A 8 -7.01 -11.06 -4.79
C LYS A 8 -7.26 -11.89 -3.53
N SER A 9 -6.74 -13.12 -3.46
CA SER A 9 -6.88 -13.96 -2.27
C SER A 9 -6.13 -13.40 -1.07
N TYR A 10 -4.98 -12.76 -1.28
CA TYR A 10 -4.29 -12.03 -0.21
C TYR A 10 -5.14 -10.86 0.32
N ILE A 11 -5.56 -9.94 -0.55
CA ILE A 11 -6.35 -8.76 -0.15
C ILE A 11 -7.69 -9.17 0.48
N TYR A 12 -8.33 -10.22 -0.04
CA TYR A 12 -9.59 -10.73 0.50
C TYR A 12 -9.46 -11.17 1.97
N GLU A 13 -8.36 -11.83 2.35
CA GLU A 13 -8.13 -12.17 3.76
C GLU A 13 -7.60 -10.99 4.57
N ARG A 14 -6.74 -10.12 3.99
CA ARG A 14 -6.21 -8.90 4.64
C ARG A 14 -7.34 -7.97 5.08
N ASP A 15 -8.35 -7.80 4.22
CA ASP A 15 -9.49 -6.90 4.46
C ASP A 15 -10.65 -7.62 5.19
N GLU A 16 -10.36 -8.75 5.85
CA GLU A 16 -11.34 -9.53 6.62
C GLU A 16 -12.62 -9.89 5.84
N ARG A 17 -12.50 -10.01 4.51
CA ARG A 17 -13.60 -10.32 3.60
C ARG A 17 -14.72 -9.25 3.62
N LYS A 18 -14.43 -8.05 4.11
CA LYS A 18 -15.38 -6.94 4.22
C LYS A 18 -15.15 -5.93 3.10
N CYS A 19 -16.24 -5.39 2.56
CA CYS A 19 -16.15 -4.23 1.68
C CYS A 19 -15.61 -3.03 2.47
N ARG A 20 -14.55 -2.37 1.99
CA ARG A 20 -13.98 -1.17 2.64
C ARG A 20 -15.00 -0.05 2.87
N PHE A 21 -15.96 0.11 1.95
CA PHE A 21 -16.90 1.24 1.97
C PHE A 21 -18.18 0.98 2.78
N CYS A 22 -18.75 -0.23 2.70
CA CYS A 22 -20.02 -0.55 3.36
C CYS A 22 -19.91 -1.60 4.47
N SER A 23 -18.70 -2.11 4.73
CA SER A 23 -18.37 -3.11 5.76
C SER A 23 -19.10 -4.46 5.65
N LYS A 24 -19.92 -4.66 4.61
CA LYS A 24 -20.59 -5.95 4.34
C LYS A 24 -19.56 -7.04 4.08
N HIS A 25 -19.78 -8.20 4.69
CA HIS A 25 -19.01 -9.40 4.35
C HIS A 25 -19.37 -9.84 2.93
N LEU A 26 -18.35 -10.13 2.13
CA LEU A 26 -18.47 -10.52 0.75
C LEU A 26 -18.02 -11.97 0.62
N LYS A 27 -18.74 -12.76 -0.19
CA LYS A 27 -18.19 -14.01 -0.69
C LYS A 27 -17.09 -13.69 -1.72
N TYR A 28 -16.11 -14.58 -1.87
CA TYR A 28 -14.97 -14.35 -2.77
C TYR A 28 -15.34 -13.99 -4.22
N HIS A 29 -16.45 -14.54 -4.74
CA HIS A 29 -16.95 -14.24 -6.09
C HIS A 29 -17.68 -12.90 -6.18
N GLN A 30 -18.17 -12.35 -5.06
CA GLN A 30 -18.83 -11.03 -4.99
C GLN A 30 -17.84 -9.90 -4.77
N ALA A 31 -16.64 -10.24 -4.30
CA ALA A 31 -15.59 -9.29 -3.99
C ALA A 31 -14.79 -8.89 -5.23
N SER A 32 -14.53 -7.59 -5.35
CA SER A 32 -13.67 -6.99 -6.36
C SER A 32 -12.50 -6.29 -5.68
N LEU A 33 -11.40 -6.12 -6.43
CA LEU A 33 -10.33 -5.23 -6.02
C LEU A 33 -10.60 -3.86 -6.65
N ASP A 34 -10.51 -2.81 -5.86
CA ASP A 34 -10.67 -1.43 -6.29
C ASP A 34 -9.44 -0.60 -5.92
N HIS A 35 -9.14 0.38 -6.77
CA HIS A 35 -8.05 1.33 -6.61
C HIS A 35 -8.52 2.46 -5.69
N TYR A 36 -7.97 2.53 -4.48
CA TYR A 36 -8.41 3.50 -3.48
C TYR A 36 -8.15 4.93 -3.96
N LEU A 37 -6.93 5.22 -4.41
CA LEU A 37 -6.66 6.29 -5.35
C LEU A 37 -6.92 5.78 -6.78
N PRO A 38 -7.89 6.36 -7.52
CA PRO A 38 -8.20 5.93 -8.88
C PRO A 38 -7.01 6.05 -9.83
N LYS A 39 -6.93 5.16 -10.84
CA LYS A 39 -5.90 5.25 -11.89
C LYS A 39 -5.87 6.58 -12.63
N SER A 40 -7.04 7.18 -12.85
CA SER A 40 -7.16 8.49 -13.49
C SER A 40 -6.57 9.63 -12.66
N GLN A 41 -6.26 9.39 -11.38
CA GLN A 41 -5.64 10.33 -10.44
C GLN A 41 -4.22 9.87 -10.04
N GLY A 42 -3.58 9.01 -10.85
CA GLY A 42 -2.21 8.53 -10.59
C GLY A 42 -2.12 7.27 -9.73
N GLY A 43 -3.24 6.68 -9.31
CA GLY A 43 -3.25 5.46 -8.51
C GLY A 43 -2.56 4.25 -9.16
N THR A 44 -1.76 3.52 -8.38
CA THR A 44 -0.98 2.38 -8.87
C THR A 44 -1.69 1.04 -8.66
N ASN A 45 -1.19 -0.04 -9.27
CA ASN A 45 -1.66 -1.42 -9.00
C ASN A 45 -0.94 -2.07 -7.80
N ASP A 46 -0.21 -1.29 -7.01
CA ASP A 46 0.45 -1.81 -5.84
C ASP A 46 -0.56 -2.14 -4.75
N VAL A 47 -0.24 -3.13 -3.93
CA VAL A 47 -1.14 -3.70 -2.92
C VAL A 47 -1.62 -2.69 -1.88
N PHE A 48 -0.84 -1.64 -1.65
CA PHE A 48 -1.21 -0.54 -0.75
C PHE A 48 -2.25 0.40 -1.33
N ASN A 49 -2.52 0.36 -2.64
CA ASN A 49 -3.59 1.11 -3.30
C ASN A 49 -4.81 0.23 -3.65
N LEU A 50 -4.77 -1.07 -3.34
CA LEU A 50 -5.85 -1.98 -3.66
C LEU A 50 -6.61 -2.38 -2.41
N ILE A 51 -7.93 -2.24 -2.43
CA ILE A 51 -8.83 -2.65 -1.35
C ILE A 51 -9.92 -3.60 -1.85
N LEU A 52 -10.57 -4.30 -0.91
CA LEU A 52 -11.73 -5.11 -1.20
C LEU A 52 -13.01 -4.27 -1.27
N SER A 53 -13.74 -4.36 -2.37
CA SER A 53 -15.01 -3.66 -2.56
C SER A 53 -16.09 -4.57 -3.12
N CYS A 54 -17.35 -4.25 -2.83
CA CYS A 54 -18.49 -4.84 -3.52
C CYS A 54 -18.74 -4.07 -4.83
N LYS A 55 -19.39 -4.71 -5.80
CA LYS A 55 -19.72 -4.10 -7.10
C LYS A 55 -20.46 -2.75 -6.96
N ASN A 56 -21.41 -2.65 -6.04
CA ASN A 56 -22.22 -1.45 -5.88
C ASN A 56 -21.41 -0.26 -5.35
N CYS A 57 -20.60 -0.47 -4.31
CA CYS A 57 -19.74 0.58 -3.77
C CYS A 57 -18.67 1.00 -4.77
N ASN A 58 -18.04 0.04 -5.46
CA ASN A 58 -17.06 0.32 -6.51
C ASN A 58 -17.65 1.21 -7.61
N ASN A 59 -18.85 0.86 -8.10
CA ASN A 59 -19.56 1.64 -9.11
C ASN A 59 -19.98 3.04 -8.61
N THR A 60 -20.22 3.19 -7.30
CA THR A 60 -20.61 4.47 -6.68
C THR A 60 -19.40 5.38 -6.53
N LYS A 61 -18.27 4.85 -6.05
CA LYS A 61 -17.01 5.59 -5.86
C LYS A 61 -16.51 6.20 -7.18
N LYS A 62 -16.55 5.43 -8.27
CA LYS A 62 -16.00 5.84 -9.58
C LYS A 62 -14.56 6.36 -9.44
N SER A 63 -14.30 7.58 -9.92
CA SER A 63 -13.02 8.28 -9.82
C SER A 63 -12.92 9.22 -8.62
N SER A 64 -13.79 9.09 -7.62
CA SER A 64 -13.68 9.88 -6.39
C SER A 64 -12.45 9.45 -5.61
N VAL A 65 -11.71 10.42 -5.08
CA VAL A 65 -10.56 10.22 -4.19
C VAL A 65 -11.07 10.35 -2.76
N PRO A 66 -11.00 9.31 -1.93
CA PRO A 66 -11.32 9.42 -0.51
C PRO A 66 -10.32 10.34 0.21
N ASP A 67 -10.77 11.15 1.15
CA ASP A 67 -9.91 12.11 1.87
C ASP A 67 -8.82 11.41 2.70
N ASP A 68 -9.07 10.19 3.15
CA ASP A 68 -8.16 9.36 3.95
C ASP A 68 -7.20 8.51 3.11
N TYR A 69 -7.07 8.76 1.80
CA TYR A 69 -6.30 7.88 0.91
C TYR A 69 -4.83 7.75 1.32
N GLU A 70 -4.19 8.83 1.76
CA GLU A 70 -2.78 8.80 2.19
C GLU A 70 -2.60 7.94 3.43
N GLU A 71 -3.43 8.17 4.45
CA GLU A 71 -3.38 7.43 5.72
C GLU A 71 -3.62 5.94 5.47
N LEU A 72 -4.64 5.60 4.68
CA LEU A 72 -4.91 4.21 4.35
C LEU A 72 -3.76 3.58 3.57
N MET A 73 -3.22 4.27 2.56
CA MET A 73 -2.10 3.74 1.76
C MET A 73 -0.84 3.53 2.60
N ILE A 74 -0.53 4.42 3.55
CA ILE A 74 0.58 4.24 4.49
C ILE A 74 0.37 2.98 5.34
N ASN A 75 -0.82 2.81 5.91
CA ASN A 75 -1.15 1.64 6.72
C ASN A 75 -1.07 0.34 5.92
N LEU A 76 -1.63 0.31 4.71
CA LEU A 76 -1.58 -0.85 3.84
C LEU A 76 -0.16 -1.13 3.31
N PHE A 77 0.68 -0.11 3.15
CA PHE A 77 2.10 -0.27 2.83
C PHE A 77 2.84 -0.99 3.96
N LYS A 78 2.66 -0.55 5.21
CA LYS A 78 3.26 -1.19 6.39
C LYS A 78 2.85 -2.68 6.48
N ILE A 79 1.56 -2.96 6.32
CA ILE A 79 1.03 -4.34 6.29
C ILE A 79 1.66 -5.15 5.14
N GLY A 80 1.71 -4.59 3.93
CA GLY A 80 2.25 -5.27 2.76
C GLY A 80 3.73 -5.65 2.91
N VAL A 81 4.54 -4.82 3.59
CA VAL A 81 5.95 -5.14 3.92
C VAL A 81 6.03 -6.24 4.96
N ARG A 82 5.25 -6.13 6.05
CA ARG A 82 5.19 -7.12 7.13
C ARG A 82 4.81 -8.51 6.60
N ASP A 83 3.82 -8.56 5.73
CA ASP A 83 3.31 -9.79 5.11
C ASP A 83 4.18 -10.30 3.95
N ARG A 84 5.28 -9.61 3.64
CA ARG A 84 6.23 -9.93 2.54
C ARG A 84 5.58 -9.95 1.15
N VAL A 85 4.44 -9.27 0.99
CA VAL A 85 3.82 -9.03 -0.32
C VAL A 85 4.54 -7.91 -1.05
N ILE A 86 4.97 -6.89 -0.32
CA ILE A 86 5.90 -5.88 -0.79
C ILE A 86 7.31 -6.37 -0.48
N LYS A 87 8.09 -6.63 -1.53
CA LYS A 87 9.44 -7.20 -1.41
C LYS A 87 10.50 -6.13 -1.41
N ALA A 88 11.58 -6.36 -0.68
CA ALA A 88 12.81 -5.59 -0.83
C ALA A 88 13.89 -6.52 -1.38
N SER A 89 14.43 -6.18 -2.55
CA SER A 89 15.61 -6.84 -3.11
C SER A 89 16.80 -5.90 -2.96
N LEU A 90 17.10 -5.54 -1.71
CA LEU A 90 18.14 -4.58 -1.35
C LEU A 90 19.19 -5.28 -0.49
N PRO A 91 20.31 -5.76 -1.07
CA PRO A 91 21.29 -6.57 -0.34
C PRO A 91 21.97 -5.82 0.82
N ARG A 92 21.87 -4.49 0.83
CA ARG A 92 22.41 -3.62 1.88
C ARG A 92 21.60 -3.64 3.18
N PHE A 93 20.33 -4.08 3.14
CA PHE A 93 19.45 -4.02 4.31
C PHE A 93 18.86 -5.41 4.59
N SER A 94 18.94 -5.82 5.85
CA SER A 94 18.20 -6.97 6.35
C SER A 94 16.70 -6.69 6.36
N ALA A 95 15.90 -7.75 6.33
CA ALA A 95 14.45 -7.63 6.44
C ALA A 95 14.02 -6.91 7.74
N LYS A 96 14.74 -7.15 8.85
CA LYS A 96 14.45 -6.52 10.15
C LYS A 96 14.73 -5.01 10.14
N GLU A 97 15.81 -4.57 9.49
CA GLU A 97 16.09 -3.14 9.33
C GLU A 97 15.01 -2.45 8.50
N ILE A 98 14.57 -3.09 7.41
CA ILE A 98 13.48 -2.58 6.57
C ILE A 98 12.18 -2.49 7.37
N ASP A 99 11.83 -3.53 8.13
CA ASP A 99 10.63 -3.52 8.97
C ASP A 99 10.68 -2.34 9.95
N HIS A 100 11.82 -2.13 10.63
CA HIS A 100 12.00 -1.01 11.56
C HIS A 100 11.88 0.37 10.88
N MET A 101 12.48 0.54 9.69
CA MET A 101 12.35 1.77 8.91
C MET A 101 10.88 2.04 8.53
N VAL A 102 10.15 1.01 8.11
CA VAL A 102 8.78 1.11 7.63
C VAL A 102 7.80 1.48 8.75
N GLU A 103 8.03 1.04 9.99
CA GLU A 103 7.18 1.44 11.12
C GLU A 103 7.18 2.96 11.36
N SER A 104 8.32 3.62 11.08
CA SER A 104 8.47 5.08 11.23
C SER A 104 7.84 5.92 10.12
N ILE A 105 7.32 5.30 9.06
CA ILE A 105 6.72 6.02 7.93
C ILE A 105 5.42 6.69 8.35
N ASP A 106 5.31 7.98 8.04
CA ASP A 106 4.18 8.83 8.42
C ASP A 106 3.67 9.69 7.26
N ARG A 107 4.31 9.63 6.08
CA ARG A 107 3.99 10.50 4.95
C ARG A 107 4.00 9.76 3.62
N LEU A 108 3.03 10.10 2.76
CA LEU A 108 3.04 9.82 1.33
C LEU A 108 3.52 11.09 0.60
N GLU A 109 4.66 11.04 -0.08
CA GLU A 109 5.29 12.25 -0.62
C GLU A 109 4.96 12.50 -2.09
N ALA A 110 5.04 11.47 -2.92
CA ALA A 110 4.88 11.60 -4.36
C ALA A 110 4.30 10.32 -4.96
N ILE A 111 3.51 10.49 -6.02
CA ILE A 111 2.91 9.41 -6.80
C ILE A 111 3.16 9.74 -8.28
N ASP A 112 4.24 9.18 -8.82
CA ASP A 112 4.59 9.32 -10.23
C ASP A 112 5.20 7.99 -10.74
N LYS A 113 6.42 8.00 -11.29
CA LYS A 113 7.13 6.78 -11.67
C LYS A 113 7.32 5.80 -10.50
N TYR A 114 7.37 6.33 -9.28
CA TYR A 114 7.40 5.64 -8.00
C TYR A 114 6.36 6.24 -7.06
N VAL A 115 5.86 5.40 -6.15
CA VAL A 115 5.18 5.87 -4.94
C VAL A 115 6.23 6.03 -3.85
N VAL A 116 6.32 7.22 -3.26
CA VAL A 116 7.35 7.55 -2.26
C VAL A 116 6.71 7.65 -0.88
N PHE A 117 7.10 6.72 0.00
CA PHE A 117 6.75 6.75 1.41
C PHE A 117 7.92 7.33 2.19
N GLN A 118 7.65 8.27 3.09
CA GLN A 118 8.66 9.02 3.82
C GLN A 118 8.44 8.92 5.34
N SER A 119 9.55 8.87 6.07
CA SER A 119 9.66 9.16 7.51
C SER A 119 10.56 10.37 7.71
N LYS A 120 10.79 10.77 8.97
CA LYS A 120 11.73 11.85 9.29
C LYS A 120 13.15 11.65 8.77
N THR A 121 13.56 10.41 8.51
CA THR A 121 14.96 10.07 8.20
C THR A 121 15.13 9.34 6.87
N HIS A 122 14.06 8.77 6.31
CA HIS A 122 14.16 7.93 5.12
C HIS A 122 13.04 8.20 4.10
N ARG A 123 13.38 8.03 2.82
CA ARG A 123 12.44 7.89 1.70
C ARG A 123 12.55 6.51 1.09
N LEU A 124 11.41 5.85 0.93
CA LEU A 124 11.29 4.53 0.31
C LEU A 124 10.54 4.70 -1.01
N TYR A 125 11.14 4.22 -2.11
CA TYR A 125 10.59 4.31 -3.45
C TYR A 125 10.01 2.97 -3.86
N ILE A 126 8.70 2.90 -4.06
CA ILE A 126 7.99 1.65 -4.31
C ILE A 126 7.46 1.63 -5.74
N LYS A 127 7.57 0.45 -6.37
CA LYS A 127 6.95 0.14 -7.66
C LYS A 127 6.75 -1.36 -7.83
N ASN A 128 5.58 -1.77 -8.30
CA ASN A 128 5.22 -3.16 -8.61
C ASN A 128 5.43 -4.10 -7.40
N ASN A 129 4.88 -3.72 -6.25
CA ASN A 129 4.97 -4.43 -4.97
C ASN A 129 6.43 -4.70 -4.56
N SER A 130 7.32 -3.75 -4.82
CA SER A 130 8.72 -3.85 -4.43
C SER A 130 9.30 -2.50 -4.02
N ILE A 131 10.02 -2.48 -2.90
CA ILE A 131 10.90 -1.38 -2.52
C ILE A 131 12.10 -1.41 -3.47
N LYS A 132 12.19 -0.40 -4.32
CA LYS A 132 13.24 -0.29 -5.35
C LYS A 132 14.47 0.46 -4.85
N LYS A 133 14.27 1.40 -3.92
CA LYS A 133 15.33 2.25 -3.39
C LYS A 133 14.94 2.73 -2.00
N ILE A 134 15.93 2.87 -1.12
CA ILE A 134 15.83 3.56 0.16
C ILE A 134 16.88 4.67 0.14
N VAL A 135 16.48 5.88 0.53
CA VAL A 135 17.35 7.06 0.62
C VAL A 135 17.27 7.59 2.03
N TYR A 136 18.42 7.73 2.69
CA TYR A 136 18.52 8.48 3.93
C TYR A 136 18.50 9.98 3.60
N ILE A 137 17.64 10.74 4.26
CA ILE A 137 17.46 12.18 4.03
C ILE A 137 17.98 13.03 5.19
N GLY A 138 18.59 12.41 6.21
CA GLY A 138 18.93 13.09 7.46
C GLY A 138 17.70 13.31 8.33
N SER A 139 17.88 13.48 9.64
CA SER A 139 16.93 14.30 10.39
C SER A 139 17.11 15.73 9.89
N ASN A 140 16.05 16.46 9.55
CA ASN A 140 16.14 17.92 9.51
C ASN A 140 16.53 18.41 10.92
N ASN A 141 17.83 18.42 11.22
CA ASN A 141 18.45 19.47 12.00
C ASN A 141 18.98 20.45 10.95
N SER A 142 18.09 21.26 10.39
CA SER A 142 18.50 22.62 10.06
C SER A 142 18.73 23.30 11.42
N PHE A 143 20.02 23.49 11.72
CA PHE A 143 20.54 24.20 12.87
C PHE A 143 20.07 25.67 12.89
N GLU A 144 20.08 26.23 14.11
CA GLU A 144 19.89 27.64 14.52
C GLU A 144 18.46 28.17 14.70
#